data_AF-A0A7M5UZW2-F1
#
_entry.id   AF-A0A7M5UZW2-F1
#
_cell.length_a   1.000
_cell.length_b   1.000
_cell.length_c   1.000
_cell.angle_alpha   90.00
_cell.angle_beta   90.00
_cell.angle_gamma   90.00
#
_symmetry.space_group_name_H-M   'P 1'
#
loop_
_entity.id
_entity.type
_entity.pdbx_description
1 polymer ?
#
loop_
_entity_poly.entity_id
_entity_poly.type
_entity_poly.pdbx_seq_one_letter_code
_entity_poly.pdbx_strand_id
1 'polypeptide(L)'
;MPKERIENSIKNALRSSYEKATQSLFQARGPMKCGLMIDVLAPNVIRTKNEIKTILKKNDATFISDGSVAFMFDHKGVVTIKDKLSKPSENGGDIVEVVADEHAIDQAEEIAIEVGAEDVHFSYNEQLDQRVIQFLCQPLEIQTIRKEMEEKHQQLEILSADVQYLAKSLVDLDEHNMTQADRLIELITNHPDVLNVYDNIVGYPSSTIKIDQTFT
;
A
#
# COMPACT_ATOMS: atom_id res chain seq x y z
N MET A 1 4.21 7.00 -2.03
CA MET A 1 4.60 7.80 -0.84
C MET A 1 4.75 9.32 -1.09
N PRO A 2 3.67 10.09 -1.35
CA PRO A 2 3.75 11.55 -1.42
C PRO A 2 4.54 12.07 -0.23
N LYS A 3 5.45 13.01 -0.45
CA LYS A 3 6.40 13.51 0.57
C LYS A 3 5.71 13.89 1.89
N GLU A 4 4.47 14.39 1.80
CA GLU A 4 3.57 14.66 2.93
C GLU A 4 3.22 13.44 3.80
N ARG A 5 3.15 12.23 3.24
CA ARG A 5 2.77 10.99 3.98
C ARG A 5 3.89 10.49 4.88
N ILE A 6 5.14 10.59 4.41
CA ILE A 6 6.32 10.30 5.24
C ILE A 6 6.46 11.38 6.31
N GLU A 7 6.27 12.65 5.95
CA GLU A 7 6.30 13.75 6.92
C GLU A 7 5.19 13.63 7.96
N ASN A 8 3.97 13.22 7.61
CA ASN A 8 2.87 13.01 8.58
C ASN A 8 3.11 11.79 9.47
N SER A 9 3.59 10.66 8.92
CA SER A 9 3.95 9.48 9.71
C SER A 9 5.10 9.78 10.68
N ILE A 10 6.14 10.48 10.22
CA ILE A 10 7.28 10.90 11.05
C ILE A 10 6.84 11.98 12.07
N LYS A 11 6.02 12.94 11.68
CA LYS A 11 5.50 13.99 12.57
C LYS A 11 4.55 13.44 13.61
N ASN A 12 3.76 12.41 13.32
CA ASN A 12 2.93 11.70 14.28
C ASN A 12 3.80 10.82 15.22
N ALA A 13 4.82 10.15 14.68
CA ALA A 13 5.82 9.39 15.45
C ALA A 13 6.78 10.27 16.29
N LEU A 14 6.95 11.55 15.94
CA LEU A 14 7.72 12.54 16.72
C LEU A 14 6.85 13.35 17.68
N ARG A 15 5.54 13.50 17.38
CA ARG A 15 4.55 14.11 18.28
C ARG A 15 4.15 13.20 19.44
N SER A 16 4.53 11.93 19.41
CA SER A 16 4.33 10.97 20.50
C SER A 16 5.28 11.24 21.66
N SER A 17 4.99 12.32 22.38
CA SER A 17 5.20 12.37 23.84
C SER A 17 4.21 11.42 24.58
N TYR A 18 3.67 10.41 23.90
CA TYR A 18 2.69 9.46 24.41
C TYR A 18 3.36 8.12 24.68
N GLU A 19 3.93 7.95 25.87
CA GLU A 19 4.31 6.62 26.42
C GLU A 19 3.10 5.64 26.55
N LYS A 20 1.90 6.01 26.07
CA LYS A 20 0.64 5.27 26.23
C LYS A 20 -0.24 5.25 24.97
N ALA A 21 0.28 5.59 23.79
CA ALA A 21 -0.51 5.44 22.56
C ALA A 21 -0.67 3.95 22.21
N THR A 22 -1.88 3.56 21.84
CA THR A 22 -2.22 2.20 21.42
C THR A 22 -2.47 2.18 19.92
N GLN A 23 -1.82 1.27 19.22
CA GLN A 23 -2.09 1.02 17.81
C GLN A 23 -3.37 0.19 17.65
N SER A 24 -4.21 0.51 16.67
CA SER A 24 -5.44 -0.22 16.38
C SER A 24 -5.78 -0.12 14.91
N LEU A 25 -6.34 -1.19 14.35
CA LEU A 25 -6.72 -1.26 12.95
C LEU A 25 -8.23 -1.32 12.84
N PHE A 26 -8.84 -0.22 12.40
CA PHE A 26 -10.28 -0.14 12.20
C PHE A 26 -10.67 -0.58 10.79
N GLN A 27 -11.91 -1.04 10.63
CA GLN A 27 -12.43 -1.53 9.34
C GLN A 27 -13.71 -0.79 8.99
N ALA A 28 -13.86 -0.44 7.71
CA ALA A 28 -15.03 0.26 7.21
C ALA A 28 -15.38 -0.13 5.77
N ARG A 29 -16.65 0.12 5.41
CA ARG A 29 -17.15 0.03 4.03
C ARG A 29 -17.52 1.42 3.54
N GLY A 30 -16.93 1.85 2.43
CA GLY A 30 -17.22 3.11 1.77
C GLY A 30 -18.24 2.97 0.63
N PRO A 31 -18.27 3.95 -0.29
CA PRO A 31 -19.09 3.92 -1.50
C PRO A 31 -18.95 2.61 -2.29
N MET A 32 -20.05 2.14 -2.88
CA MET A 32 -20.16 0.81 -3.53
C MET A 32 -19.60 -0.37 -2.72
N LYS A 33 -19.55 -0.25 -1.39
CA LYS A 33 -18.98 -1.26 -0.48
C LYS A 33 -17.48 -1.51 -0.68
N CYS A 34 -16.72 -0.54 -1.19
CA CYS A 34 -15.26 -0.60 -1.13
C CYS A 34 -14.80 -0.81 0.33
N GLY A 35 -13.75 -1.61 0.51
CA GLY A 35 -13.19 -1.93 1.82
C GLY A 35 -12.11 -0.92 2.20
N LEU A 36 -12.20 -0.41 3.43
CA LEU A 36 -11.18 0.46 4.02
C LEU A 36 -10.63 -0.16 5.29
N MET A 37 -9.30 -0.15 5.45
CA MET A 37 -8.60 -0.45 6.70
C MET A 37 -7.89 0.82 7.16
N ILE A 38 -8.13 1.23 8.40
CA ILE A 38 -7.68 2.51 8.93
C ILE A 38 -6.75 2.21 10.10
N ASP A 39 -5.45 2.43 9.88
CA ASP A 39 -4.41 2.23 10.89
C ASP A 39 -4.31 3.49 11.76
N VAL A 40 -4.43 3.29 13.07
CA VAL A 40 -4.59 4.36 14.06
C VAL A 40 -3.56 4.15 15.16
N LEU A 41 -2.91 5.23 15.59
CA LEU A 41 -2.09 5.27 16.79
C LEU A 41 -2.62 6.36 17.71
N ALA A 42 -3.35 5.95 18.75
CA ALA A 42 -4.09 6.88 19.59
C ALA A 42 -3.87 6.64 21.08
N PRO A 43 -3.76 7.69 21.92
CA PRO A 43 -3.80 7.55 23.38
C PRO A 43 -5.17 7.15 23.91
N ASN A 44 -6.23 7.41 23.15
CA ASN A 44 -7.60 7.02 23.47
C ASN A 44 -8.28 6.45 22.24
N VAL A 45 -8.18 5.13 22.08
CA VAL A 45 -8.75 4.39 20.95
C VAL A 45 -10.28 4.52 20.90
N ILE A 46 -10.95 4.59 22.05
CA ILE A 46 -12.43 4.68 22.11
C ILE A 46 -12.91 6.02 21.56
N ARG A 47 -12.27 7.13 21.97
CA ARG A 47 -12.55 8.48 21.43
C ARG A 47 -12.36 8.49 19.92
N THR A 48 -11.18 8.06 19.47
CA THR A 48 -10.80 8.02 18.06
C THR A 48 -11.78 7.19 17.23
N LYS A 49 -12.16 6.00 17.73
CA LYS A 49 -13.15 5.14 17.08
C LYS A 49 -14.50 5.84 16.90
N ASN A 50 -14.95 6.63 17.88
CA ASN A 50 -16.21 7.37 17.79
C ASN A 50 -16.12 8.56 16.82
N GLU A 51 -14.97 9.24 16.77
CA GLU A 51 -14.68 10.32 15.81
C GLU A 51 -14.67 9.77 14.38
N ILE A 52 -13.95 8.68 14.12
CA ILE A 52 -13.93 7.97 12.83
C ILE A 52 -15.34 7.48 12.44
N LYS A 53 -16.10 6.88 13.37
CA LYS A 53 -17.50 6.50 13.12
C LYS A 53 -18.37 7.68 12.69
N THR A 54 -18.13 8.85 13.27
CA THR A 54 -18.86 10.08 12.92
C THR A 54 -18.50 10.56 11.52
N ILE A 55 -17.22 10.52 11.15
CA ILE A 55 -16.74 10.83 9.79
C ILE A 55 -17.39 9.88 8.79
N LEU A 56 -17.33 8.57 9.03
CA LEU A 56 -17.92 7.55 8.16
C LEU A 56 -19.42 7.79 7.96
N LYS A 57 -20.19 7.97 9.06
CA LYS A 57 -21.64 8.17 9.00
C LYS A 57 -22.05 9.43 8.22
N LYS A 58 -21.26 10.51 8.28
CA LYS A 58 -21.54 11.76 7.55
C LYS A 58 -21.26 11.66 6.04
N ASN A 59 -20.59 10.60 5.60
CA ASN A 59 -20.19 10.38 4.21
C ASN A 59 -20.70 9.01 3.71
N ASP A 60 -21.87 8.59 4.20
CA ASP A 60 -22.58 7.37 3.79
C ASP A 60 -21.75 6.07 3.85
N ALA A 61 -20.75 6.04 4.74
CA ALA A 61 -19.89 4.90 4.99
C ALA A 61 -20.18 4.26 6.34
N THR A 62 -19.83 2.97 6.48
CA THR A 62 -20.17 2.18 7.67
C THR A 62 -18.92 1.61 8.32
N PHE A 63 -18.78 1.82 9.63
CA PHE A 63 -17.78 1.12 10.44
C PHE A 63 -18.20 -0.34 10.61
N ILE A 64 -17.29 -1.28 10.36
CA ILE A 64 -17.57 -2.71 10.41
C ILE A 64 -16.77 -3.38 11.54
N SER A 65 -17.24 -4.54 11.99
CA SER A 65 -16.51 -5.41 12.90
C SER A 65 -15.20 -5.89 12.31
N ASP A 66 -14.25 -6.19 13.19
CA ASP A 66 -12.94 -6.72 12.81
C ASP A 66 -13.09 -8.03 12.02
N GLY A 67 -12.33 -8.15 10.94
CA GLY A 67 -12.24 -9.34 10.08
C GLY A 67 -13.05 -9.26 8.79
N SER A 68 -14.06 -8.39 8.69
CA SER A 68 -14.97 -8.32 7.52
C SER A 68 -14.40 -7.57 6.31
N VAL A 69 -13.29 -6.86 6.47
CA VAL A 69 -12.59 -6.19 5.38
C VAL A 69 -11.16 -6.72 5.30
N ALA A 70 -10.54 -7.04 6.44
CA ALA A 70 -9.19 -7.59 6.50
C ALA A 70 -8.99 -8.83 5.60
N PHE A 71 -10.01 -9.67 5.40
CA PHE A 71 -9.90 -10.83 4.49
C PHE A 71 -9.62 -10.44 3.03
N MET A 72 -9.92 -9.21 2.64
CA MET A 72 -9.70 -8.68 1.28
C MET A 72 -8.26 -8.23 1.05
N PHE A 73 -7.43 -8.23 2.10
CA PHE A 73 -6.05 -7.76 2.05
C PHE A 73 -5.09 -8.82 2.56
N ASP A 74 -3.96 -8.98 1.90
CA ASP A 74 -2.80 -9.67 2.46
C ASP A 74 -1.87 -8.69 3.17
N HIS A 75 -1.30 -9.13 4.28
CA HIS A 75 -0.25 -8.41 4.97
C HIS A 75 1.10 -9.03 4.57
N LYS A 76 1.89 -8.29 3.78
CA LYS A 76 3.12 -8.80 3.15
C LYS A 76 4.32 -7.92 3.48
N GLY A 77 5.49 -8.53 3.59
CA GLY A 77 6.75 -7.80 3.45
C GLY A 77 6.98 -7.49 1.98
N VAL A 78 7.42 -6.28 1.66
CA VAL A 78 7.60 -5.81 0.29
C VAL A 78 8.98 -5.17 0.17
N VAL A 79 9.86 -5.81 -0.59
CA VAL A 79 11.16 -5.24 -0.97
C VAL A 79 11.02 -4.62 -2.34
N THR A 80 11.14 -3.30 -2.43
CA THR A 80 10.98 -2.55 -3.67
C THR A 80 12.35 -2.16 -4.22
N ILE A 81 12.61 -2.49 -5.48
CA ILE A 81 13.83 -2.11 -6.20
C ILE A 81 13.51 -1.21 -7.39
N LYS A 82 14.50 -0.47 -7.86
CA LYS A 82 14.42 0.23 -9.15
C LYS A 82 14.40 -0.78 -10.29
N ASP A 83 13.43 -0.65 -11.20
CA ASP A 83 13.36 -1.52 -12.37
C ASP A 83 14.46 -1.16 -13.38
N LYS A 84 15.45 -2.05 -13.45
CA LYS A 84 16.52 -2.06 -14.47
C LYS A 84 16.45 -3.32 -15.35
N LEU A 85 15.43 -4.17 -15.17
CA LEU A 85 15.29 -5.44 -15.88
C LEU A 85 14.44 -5.27 -17.14
N SER A 86 13.38 -4.46 -17.06
CA SER A 86 12.52 -4.16 -18.20
C SER A 86 13.23 -3.26 -19.20
N LYS A 87 13.08 -3.55 -20.50
CA LYS A 87 13.61 -2.67 -21.56
C LYS A 87 13.03 -1.25 -21.45
N PRO A 88 13.81 -0.20 -21.77
CA PRO A 88 13.28 1.14 -21.93
C PRO A 88 12.30 1.16 -23.11
N SER A 89 11.25 1.97 -23.01
CA SER A 89 10.28 2.15 -24.10
C SER A 89 10.97 2.64 -25.37
N GLU A 90 10.73 1.96 -26.51
CA GLU A 90 11.29 2.31 -27.82
C GLU A 90 10.84 3.69 -28.32
N ASN A 91 9.75 4.24 -27.77
CA ASN A 91 9.17 5.51 -28.21
C ASN A 91 9.72 6.76 -27.48
N GLY A 92 10.73 6.62 -26.63
CA GLY A 92 11.41 7.77 -26.00
C GLY A 92 10.54 8.68 -25.13
N GLY A 93 9.31 8.25 -24.83
CA GLY A 93 8.43 8.87 -23.85
C GLY A 93 8.44 8.07 -22.57
N ASP A 94 8.39 8.77 -21.43
CA ASP A 94 8.17 8.24 -20.08
C ASP A 94 6.78 7.60 -19.98
N ILE A 95 6.53 6.54 -20.76
CA ILE A 95 5.25 5.86 -20.75
C ILE A 95 5.13 5.02 -19.49
N VAL A 96 4.18 5.49 -18.67
CA VAL A 96 3.60 4.97 -17.44
C VAL A 96 3.08 3.53 -17.55
N GLU A 97 3.09 2.93 -18.74
CA GLU A 97 2.66 1.55 -18.93
C GLU A 97 3.75 0.61 -18.40
N VAL A 98 3.50 0.11 -17.20
CA VAL A 98 4.32 -0.91 -16.55
C VAL A 98 4.05 -2.25 -17.24
N VAL A 99 4.63 -2.41 -18.42
CA VAL A 99 4.64 -3.69 -19.13
C VAL A 99 6.07 -4.21 -19.08
N ALA A 100 6.31 -5.17 -18.20
CA ALA A 100 7.53 -5.95 -18.21
C ALA A 100 7.48 -6.91 -19.40
N ASP A 101 8.58 -7.00 -20.16
CA ASP A 101 8.69 -8.05 -21.17
C ASP A 101 8.96 -9.41 -20.50
N GLU A 102 8.68 -10.50 -21.22
CA GLU A 102 8.83 -11.89 -20.73
C GLU A 102 10.21 -12.14 -20.13
N HIS A 103 11.26 -11.57 -20.74
CA HIS A 103 12.64 -11.72 -20.27
C HIS A 103 12.91 -10.96 -18.94
N ALA A 104 12.23 -9.84 -18.70
CA ALA A 104 12.31 -9.13 -17.43
C ALA A 104 11.55 -9.86 -16.32
N ILE A 105 10.41 -10.46 -16.66
CA ILE A 105 9.61 -11.29 -15.74
C ILE A 105 10.42 -12.51 -15.31
N ASP A 106 10.95 -13.28 -16.27
CA ASP A 106 11.75 -14.49 -16.02
C ASP A 106 12.93 -14.21 -15.07
N GLN A 107 13.69 -13.14 -15.34
CA GLN A 107 14.81 -12.75 -14.47
C GLN A 107 14.36 -12.34 -13.07
N ALA A 108 13.25 -11.62 -12.96
CA ALA A 108 12.75 -11.18 -11.67
C ALA A 108 12.22 -12.38 -10.85
N GLU A 109 11.58 -13.36 -11.49
CA GLU A 109 11.18 -14.61 -10.85
C GLU A 109 12.39 -15.45 -10.42
N GLU A 110 13.45 -15.52 -11.23
CA GLU A 110 14.70 -16.20 -10.86
C GLU A 110 15.32 -15.56 -9.61
N ILE A 111 15.42 -14.22 -9.58
CA ILE A 111 15.87 -13.46 -8.41
C ILE A 111 14.99 -13.78 -7.19
N ALA A 112 13.67 -13.80 -7.37
CA ALA A 112 12.72 -14.09 -6.28
C ALA A 112 12.98 -15.46 -5.66
N ILE A 113 13.19 -16.49 -6.48
CA ILE A 113 13.52 -17.84 -6.02
C ILE A 113 14.85 -17.84 -5.25
N GLU A 114 15.86 -17.14 -5.75
CA GLU A 114 17.19 -17.10 -5.13
C GLU A 114 17.21 -16.42 -3.76
N VAL A 115 16.39 -15.38 -3.57
CA VAL A 115 16.30 -14.63 -2.29
C VAL A 115 15.19 -15.16 -1.37
N GLY A 116 14.30 -16.01 -1.87
CA GLY A 116 13.18 -16.57 -1.12
C GLY A 116 11.93 -15.68 -1.05
N ALA A 117 11.71 -14.82 -2.06
CA ALA A 117 10.46 -14.08 -2.21
C ALA A 117 9.35 -15.00 -2.75
N GLU A 118 8.11 -14.74 -2.33
CA GLU A 118 6.93 -15.51 -2.70
C GLU A 118 6.38 -15.12 -4.07
N ASP A 119 6.54 -13.85 -4.46
CA ASP A 119 5.91 -13.29 -5.64
C ASP A 119 6.61 -11.99 -6.08
N VAL A 120 6.40 -11.56 -7.33
CA VAL A 120 7.05 -10.40 -7.95
C VAL A 120 6.04 -9.55 -8.69
N HIS A 121 6.06 -8.25 -8.44
CA HIS A 121 5.12 -7.29 -9.03
C HIS A 121 5.85 -6.10 -9.63
N PHE A 122 5.54 -5.81 -10.88
CA PHE A 122 6.02 -4.60 -11.55
C PHE A 122 5.03 -3.47 -11.26
N SER A 123 5.54 -2.28 -10.91
CA SER A 123 4.71 -1.11 -10.66
C SER A 123 5.41 0.19 -11.07
N TYR A 124 4.68 1.30 -11.00
CA TYR A 124 5.22 2.64 -11.19
C TYR A 124 5.20 3.39 -9.86
N ASN A 125 6.34 3.94 -9.45
CA ASN A 125 6.40 4.76 -8.26
C ASN A 125 6.22 6.24 -8.62
N GLU A 126 5.03 6.78 -8.37
CA GLU A 126 4.68 8.16 -8.72
C GLU A 126 5.54 9.26 -8.06
N GLN A 127 6.19 9.05 -6.90
CA GLN A 127 7.08 10.13 -6.38
C GLN A 127 8.46 10.09 -6.96
N LEU A 128 8.95 8.88 -7.19
CA LEU A 128 10.28 8.70 -7.75
C LEU A 128 10.26 8.83 -9.26
N ASP A 129 9.07 8.92 -9.86
CA ASP A 129 8.81 9.04 -11.29
C ASP A 129 9.58 7.97 -12.08
N GLN A 130 9.50 6.72 -11.59
CA GLN A 130 10.23 5.60 -12.16
C GLN A 130 9.51 4.26 -11.96
N ARG A 131 9.76 3.32 -12.86
CA ARG A 131 9.36 1.92 -12.73
C ARG A 131 10.09 1.24 -11.57
N VAL A 132 9.38 0.36 -10.88
CA VAL A 132 9.88 -0.41 -9.74
C VAL A 132 9.44 -1.86 -9.85
N ILE A 133 10.22 -2.74 -9.22
CA ILE A 133 9.88 -4.16 -9.05
C ILE A 133 9.73 -4.41 -7.54
N GLN A 134 8.65 -5.08 -7.16
CA GLN A 134 8.27 -5.35 -5.77
C GLN A 134 8.30 -6.85 -5.52
N PHE A 135 9.18 -7.28 -4.63
CA PHE A 135 9.30 -8.68 -4.20
C PHE A 135 8.49 -8.86 -2.93
N LEU A 136 7.48 -9.71 -2.98
CA LEU A 136 6.54 -9.98 -1.88
C LEU A 136 7.00 -11.18 -1.06
N CYS A 137 6.75 -11.13 0.24
CA CYS A 137 7.09 -12.20 1.18
C CYS A 137 6.25 -12.14 2.44
N GLN A 138 6.46 -13.09 3.36
CA GLN A 138 5.90 -12.96 4.70
C GLN A 138 6.54 -11.76 5.42
N PRO A 139 5.76 -10.96 6.20
CA PRO A 139 6.27 -9.78 6.89
C PRO A 139 7.52 -10.02 7.75
N LEU A 140 7.65 -11.22 8.32
CA LEU A 140 8.78 -11.60 9.18
C LEU A 140 10.08 -11.86 8.38
N GLU A 141 9.97 -12.15 7.08
CA GLU A 141 11.09 -12.55 6.22
C GLU A 141 11.74 -11.35 5.52
N ILE A 142 11.15 -10.16 5.63
CA ILE A 142 11.56 -8.97 4.88
C ILE A 142 13.04 -8.59 5.05
N GLN A 143 13.57 -8.71 6.28
CA GLN A 143 14.97 -8.39 6.55
C GLN A 143 15.91 -9.44 5.97
N THR A 144 15.50 -10.71 5.99
CA THR A 144 16.25 -11.82 5.39
C THR A 144 16.33 -11.61 3.89
N ILE A 145 15.20 -11.40 3.21
CA ILE A 145 15.15 -11.20 1.76
C ILE A 145 15.93 -9.97 1.33
N ARG A 146 15.78 -8.85 2.05
CA ARG A 146 16.56 -7.65 1.79
C ARG A 146 18.06 -7.95 1.82
N LYS A 147 18.53 -8.63 2.86
CA LYS A 147 19.94 -8.98 3.02
C LYS A 147 20.42 -9.91 1.91
N GLU A 148 19.67 -10.97 1.60
CA GLU A 148 20.00 -11.90 0.51
C GLU A 148 20.09 -11.17 -0.83
N MET A 149 19.18 -10.22 -1.08
CA MET A 149 19.20 -9.39 -2.28
C MET A 149 20.41 -8.46 -2.33
N GLU A 150 20.78 -7.81 -1.22
CA GLU A 150 21.99 -6.98 -1.11
C GLU A 150 23.27 -7.81 -1.33
N GLU A 151 23.31 -9.07 -0.88
CA GLU A 151 24.49 -9.94 -1.01
C GLU A 151 24.65 -10.54 -2.41
N LYS A 152 23.55 -11.07 -2.99
CA LYS A 152 23.56 -11.81 -4.26
C LYS A 152 23.40 -10.91 -5.49
N HIS A 153 22.69 -9.79 -5.35
CA HIS A 153 22.33 -8.91 -6.47
C HIS A 153 22.71 -7.46 -6.21
N GLN A 154 23.98 -7.21 -5.91
CA GLN A 154 24.54 -5.88 -5.57
C GLN A 154 24.28 -4.80 -6.64
N GLN A 155 23.99 -5.19 -7.88
CA GLN A 155 23.62 -4.28 -8.97
C GLN A 155 22.19 -3.73 -8.86
N LEU A 156 21.32 -4.39 -8.09
CA LEU A 156 19.94 -3.98 -7.89
C LEU A 156 19.89 -2.91 -6.79
N GLU A 157 19.21 -1.82 -7.11
CA GLU A 157 19.08 -0.69 -6.21
C GLU A 157 17.81 -0.86 -5.39
N ILE A 158 17.95 -1.28 -4.12
CA ILE A 158 16.84 -1.37 -3.18
C ILE A 158 16.40 0.04 -2.79
N LEU A 159 15.15 0.36 -3.10
CA LEU A 159 14.54 1.64 -2.79
C LEU A 159 13.88 1.62 -1.41
N SER A 160 13.21 0.53 -1.06
CA SER A 160 12.59 0.36 0.26
C SER A 160 12.36 -1.11 0.62
N ALA A 161 12.10 -1.36 1.90
CA ALA A 161 11.75 -2.66 2.43
C ALA A 161 10.76 -2.45 3.60
N ASP A 162 9.47 -2.51 3.29
CA ASP A 162 8.39 -2.17 4.21
C ASP A 162 7.34 -3.27 4.28
N VAL A 163 6.65 -3.36 5.41
CA VAL A 163 5.45 -4.20 5.52
C VAL A 163 4.26 -3.40 5.00
N GLN A 164 3.50 -3.98 4.07
CA GLN A 164 2.38 -3.31 3.39
C GLN A 164 1.15 -4.21 3.34
N TYR A 165 0.00 -3.59 3.05
CA TYR A 165 -1.22 -4.30 2.70
C TYR A 165 -1.38 -4.37 1.20
N LEU A 166 -1.68 -5.58 0.72
CA LEU A 166 -1.98 -5.89 -0.66
C LEU A 166 -3.48 -6.20 -0.80
N ALA A 167 -4.22 -5.42 -1.60
CA ALA A 167 -5.63 -5.71 -1.88
C ALA A 167 -5.76 -6.86 -2.89
N LYS A 168 -6.51 -7.91 -2.53
CA LYS A 168 -6.78 -9.08 -3.38
C LYS A 168 -8.03 -8.94 -4.24
N SER A 169 -8.99 -8.18 -3.76
CA SER A 169 -10.30 -8.02 -4.40
C SER A 169 -10.52 -6.55 -4.58
N LEU A 170 -10.32 -6.06 -5.80
CA LEU A 170 -10.51 -4.66 -6.13
C LEU A 170 -11.99 -4.36 -6.38
N VAL A 171 -12.38 -3.11 -6.09
CA VAL A 171 -13.71 -2.56 -6.34
C VAL A 171 -13.54 -1.39 -7.28
N ASP A 172 -14.16 -1.49 -8.45
CA ASP A 172 -14.25 -0.38 -9.40
C ASP A 172 -15.38 0.56 -8.99
N LEU A 173 -15.12 1.86 -9.09
CA LEU A 173 -16.04 2.93 -8.72
C LEU A 173 -16.29 3.81 -9.93
N ASP A 174 -17.56 4.16 -10.17
CA ASP A 174 -17.87 5.23 -11.11
C ASP A 174 -17.38 6.59 -10.60
N GLU A 175 -17.37 7.61 -11.47
CA GLU A 175 -16.86 8.95 -11.17
C GLU A 175 -17.51 9.57 -9.91
N HIS A 176 -18.81 9.33 -9.72
CA HIS A 176 -19.54 9.84 -8.57
C HIS A 176 -19.07 9.19 -7.27
N ASN A 177 -19.00 7.86 -7.24
CA ASN A 177 -18.56 7.10 -6.07
C ASN A 177 -17.07 7.29 -5.78
N MET A 178 -16.23 7.46 -6.82
CA MET A 178 -14.81 7.80 -6.68
C MET A 178 -14.65 9.15 -5.98
N THR A 179 -15.41 10.17 -6.41
CA THR A 179 -15.39 11.50 -5.77
C THR A 179 -15.82 11.44 -4.29
N GLN A 180 -16.81 10.60 -3.98
CA GLN A 180 -17.24 10.38 -2.59
C GLN A 180 -16.17 9.65 -1.77
N ALA A 181 -15.51 8.64 -2.36
CA ALA A 181 -14.47 7.87 -1.70
C ALA A 181 -13.23 8.73 -1.42
N ASP A 182 -12.80 9.53 -2.39
CA ASP A 182 -11.68 10.46 -2.27
C ASP A 182 -11.88 11.42 -1.07
N ARG A 183 -13.03 12.11 -1.04
CA ARG A 183 -13.39 13.00 0.07
C ARG A 183 -13.41 12.27 1.42
N LEU A 184 -13.98 11.06 1.46
CA LEU A 184 -14.05 10.27 2.69
C LEU A 184 -12.65 9.90 3.19
N ILE A 185 -11.80 9.39 2.31
CA ILE A 185 -10.44 8.95 2.63
C ILE A 185 -9.59 10.14 3.05
N GLU A 186 -9.73 11.29 2.38
CA GLU A 186 -9.07 12.54 2.77
C GLU A 186 -9.44 12.96 4.21
N LEU A 187 -10.74 12.97 4.54
CA LEU A 187 -11.22 13.33 5.89
C LEU A 187 -10.68 12.39 6.97
N ILE A 188 -10.61 11.08 6.68
CA ILE A 188 -10.05 10.09 7.61
C ILE A 188 -8.54 10.29 7.74
N THR A 189 -7.83 10.47 6.63
CA THR A 189 -6.37 10.66 6.60
C THR A 189 -5.95 11.91 7.35
N ASN A 190 -6.76 12.98 7.31
CA ASN A 190 -6.51 14.21 8.04
C ASN A 190 -6.81 14.13 9.55
N HIS A 191 -7.34 13.00 10.04
CA HIS A 191 -7.54 12.80 11.47
C HIS A 191 -6.17 12.64 12.18
N PRO A 192 -5.90 13.36 13.28
CA PRO A 192 -4.56 13.41 13.89
C PRO A 192 -4.04 12.06 14.40
N ASP A 193 -4.96 11.18 14.79
CA ASP A 193 -4.62 9.85 15.32
C ASP A 193 -4.52 8.77 14.19
N VAL A 194 -4.82 9.10 12.93
CA VAL A 194 -4.72 8.16 11.79
C VAL A 194 -3.30 8.19 11.23
N LEU A 195 -2.73 7.01 11.01
CA LEU A 195 -1.44 6.81 10.37
C LEU A 195 -1.59 6.57 8.88
N ASN A 196 -2.43 5.61 8.51
CA ASN A 196 -2.63 5.19 7.12
C ASN A 196 -4.08 4.75 6.88
N VAL A 197 -4.53 4.92 5.64
CA VAL A 197 -5.78 4.33 5.14
C VAL A 197 -5.43 3.44 3.96
N TYR A 198 -5.80 2.18 4.07
CA TYR A 198 -5.67 1.19 3.02
C TYR A 198 -7.04 0.95 2.39
N ASP A 199 -7.07 0.81 1.07
CA ASP A 199 -8.30 0.64 0.30
C ASP A 199 -8.10 -0.38 -0.83
N ASN A 200 -9.20 -0.89 -1.35
CA ASN A 200 -9.20 -1.81 -2.48
C ASN A 200 -9.82 -1.19 -3.74
N ILE A 201 -9.75 0.13 -3.91
CA ILE A 201 -10.40 0.84 -5.01
C ILE A 201 -9.49 0.85 -6.24
N VAL A 202 -10.01 0.39 -7.39
CA VAL A 202 -9.26 0.39 -8.66
C VAL A 202 -8.77 1.81 -8.99
N GLY A 203 -7.49 1.95 -9.32
CA GLY A 203 -6.89 3.23 -9.75
C GLY A 203 -6.80 4.32 -8.68
N TYR A 204 -7.25 4.09 -7.44
CA TYR A 204 -7.17 5.11 -6.40
C TYR A 204 -5.73 5.26 -5.86
N PRO A 205 -5.17 6.48 -5.75
CA PRO A 205 -3.76 6.71 -5.41
C PRO A 205 -3.49 6.60 -3.89
N SER A 206 -3.34 5.38 -3.38
CA SER A 206 -3.07 5.12 -1.95
C SER A 206 -1.76 4.37 -1.70
N SER A 207 -1.49 4.06 -0.43
CA SER A 207 -0.35 3.21 -0.02
C SER A 207 -0.65 1.71 -0.13
N THR A 208 -1.87 1.33 -0.51
CA THR A 208 -2.22 -0.06 -0.73
C THR A 208 -1.65 -0.51 -2.07
N ILE A 209 -0.94 -1.65 -2.06
CA ILE A 209 -0.60 -2.33 -3.31
C ILE A 209 -1.91 -2.91 -3.86
N LYS A 210 -2.19 -2.61 -5.12
CA LYS A 210 -3.39 -3.08 -5.83
C LYS A 210 -2.92 -3.86 -7.03
N ILE A 211 -3.05 -5.18 -6.93
CA ILE A 211 -2.73 -6.08 -8.03
C ILE A 211 -4.04 -6.36 -8.73
N ASP A 212 -4.13 -5.95 -10.00
CA ASP A 212 -5.28 -6.28 -10.81
C ASP A 212 -5.18 -7.75 -11.24
N GLN A 213 -6.01 -8.61 -10.63
CA GLN A 213 -6.04 -10.04 -10.97
C GLN A 213 -6.76 -10.32 -12.30
N THR A 214 -7.22 -9.29 -13.05
CA THR A 214 -7.96 -9.49 -14.31
C THR A 214 -7.12 -10.00 -15.48
N PHE A 215 -5.81 -10.18 -15.30
CA PHE A 215 -4.94 -10.84 -16.28
C PHE A 215 -4.40 -12.15 -15.71
N THR A 216 -5.26 -13.16 -15.58
CA THR A 216 -4.86 -14.58 -15.51
C THR A 216 -5.66 -15.40 -16.51
#